data_AF-A0A4R4VN46-F1
#
_entry.id   AF-A0A4R4VN46-F1
#
_cell.length_a   1.000
_cell.length_b   1.000
_cell.length_c   1.000
_cell.angle_alpha   90.00
_cell.angle_beta   90.00
_cell.angle_gamma   90.00
#
_symmetry.space_group_name_H-M   'P 1'
#
loop_
_entity.id
_entity.type
_entity.pdbx_description
1 polymer ?
#
loop_
_entity_poly.entity_id
_entity_poly.type
_entity_poly.pdbx_seq_one_letter_code
_entity_poly.pdbx_strand_id
1 'polypeptide(L)'
;MAAQEAARLVEQLAADVVVEVRDPGPKGSDVGDEQQRRAASLARLQAALATEELVAEAAAQQTESASAESVWLGASLADLSAVTGRTRQAARKRWPELGSIHRRRKWLGNHVEDIAHMAGLLATHAEDLAPDWGRGEFMNHARLLREGLDRCAEDFAEDAPVGGDPARRWRDLDALVDTTMRRIIETAGEPATPEAGFALHGATGVVGYYDHATTADRG
;
A
#
# COMPACT_ATOMS: atom_id res chain seq x y z
N MET A 1 -14.42 -17.94 23.64
CA MET A 1 -15.04 -17.97 22.29
C MET A 1 -14.02 -17.66 21.19
N ALA A 2 -13.40 -16.48 21.14
CA ALA A 2 -12.45 -16.13 20.05
C ALA A 2 -11.24 -17.07 19.92
N ALA A 3 -10.61 -17.49 21.02
CA ALA A 3 -9.45 -18.39 20.96
C ALA A 3 -9.80 -19.83 20.49
N GLN A 4 -10.99 -20.32 20.84
CA GLN A 4 -11.47 -21.63 20.39
C GLN A 4 -11.79 -21.60 18.89
N GLU A 5 -12.36 -20.49 18.42
CA GLU A 5 -12.63 -20.29 17.00
C GLU A 5 -11.33 -20.14 16.19
N ALA A 6 -10.34 -19.42 16.71
CA ALA A 6 -9.02 -19.34 16.09
C ALA A 6 -8.35 -20.71 16.00
N ALA A 7 -8.39 -21.52 17.07
CA ALA A 7 -7.87 -22.88 17.04
C ALA A 7 -8.57 -23.74 15.96
N ARG A 8 -9.90 -23.63 15.86
CA ARG A 8 -10.70 -24.32 14.83
C ARG A 8 -10.29 -23.92 13.41
N LEU A 9 -10.08 -22.63 13.15
CA LEU A 9 -9.64 -22.13 11.84
C LEU A 9 -8.22 -22.62 11.50
N VAL A 10 -7.31 -22.65 12.47
CA VAL A 10 -5.95 -23.19 12.28
C VAL A 10 -5.99 -24.69 11.98
N GLU A 11 -6.84 -25.45 12.67
CA GLU A 11 -7.03 -26.88 12.39
C GLU A 11 -7.60 -27.13 10.98
N GLN A 12 -8.55 -26.30 10.54
CA GLN A 12 -9.09 -26.36 9.18
C GLN A 12 -8.03 -26.06 8.13
N LEU A 13 -7.25 -24.98 8.33
CA LEU A 13 -6.18 -24.63 7.41
C LEU A 13 -5.11 -25.73 7.33
N ALA A 14 -4.72 -26.32 8.47
CA ALA A 14 -3.77 -27.43 8.50
C ALA A 14 -4.26 -28.71 7.81
N ALA A 15 -5.58 -28.93 7.75
CA ALA A 15 -6.15 -30.04 6.99
C ALA A 15 -6.08 -29.82 5.48
N ASP A 16 -6.09 -28.57 5.02
CA ASP A 16 -6.02 -28.20 3.61
C ASP A 16 -4.57 -28.09 3.08
N VAL A 17 -3.58 -27.98 3.98
CA VAL A 17 -2.16 -27.97 3.58
C VAL A 17 -1.71 -29.40 3.23
N VAL A 18 -1.41 -29.62 1.95
CA VAL A 18 -0.83 -30.88 1.46
C VAL A 18 0.69 -30.83 1.63
N VAL A 19 1.25 -31.64 2.54
CA VAL A 19 2.70 -31.80 2.70
C VAL A 19 3.11 -33.25 2.52
N GLU A 20 4.11 -33.49 1.67
CA GLU A 20 4.76 -34.79 1.59
C GLU A 20 5.75 -34.95 2.75
N VAL A 21 5.51 -35.92 3.62
CA VAL A 21 6.44 -36.27 4.69
C VAL A 21 7.08 -37.61 4.41
N ARG A 22 8.41 -37.62 4.33
CA ARG A 22 9.19 -38.84 4.20
C ARG A 22 9.07 -39.66 5.47
N ASP A 23 8.60 -40.91 5.35
CA ASP A 23 8.59 -41.85 6.47
C ASP A 23 10.03 -42.09 6.96
N PRO A 24 10.36 -41.82 8.23
CA PRO A 24 11.68 -42.11 8.79
C PRO A 24 11.99 -43.61 8.89
N GLY A 25 11.03 -44.49 8.57
CA GLY A 25 11.20 -45.94 8.56
C GLY A 25 10.91 -46.58 9.91
N PRO A 26 11.06 -47.92 10.00
CA PRO A 26 10.78 -48.68 11.21
C PRO A 26 11.80 -48.41 12.31
N LYS A 27 11.36 -48.49 13.57
CA LYS A 27 12.21 -48.51 14.76
C LYS A 27 12.11 -49.88 15.42
N GLY A 28 13.19 -50.30 16.09
CA GLY A 28 13.24 -51.62 16.75
C GLY A 28 12.23 -51.82 17.88
N SER A 29 11.59 -50.74 18.35
CA SER A 29 10.55 -50.76 19.37
C SER A 29 9.13 -50.75 18.80
N ASP A 30 8.96 -50.70 17.48
CA ASP A 30 7.63 -50.57 16.87
C ASP A 30 6.82 -51.86 17.08
N VAL A 31 5.63 -51.74 17.65
CA VAL A 31 4.67 -52.84 17.82
C VAL A 31 3.46 -52.62 16.91
N GLY A 32 3.14 -53.59 16.05
CA GLY A 32 1.96 -53.51 15.19
C GLY A 32 2.03 -52.39 14.13
N ASP A 33 1.07 -51.46 14.17
CA ASP A 33 0.91 -50.37 13.20
C ASP A 33 1.60 -49.05 13.62
N GLU A 34 2.45 -49.08 14.65
CA GLU A 34 3.08 -47.89 15.24
C GLU A 34 3.91 -47.08 14.24
N GLN A 35 4.59 -47.73 13.28
CA GLN A 35 5.30 -47.02 12.21
C GLN A 35 4.35 -46.14 11.38
N GLN A 36 3.21 -46.70 10.95
CA GLN A 36 2.22 -45.97 10.15
C GLN A 36 1.60 -44.81 10.94
N ARG A 37 1.26 -45.04 12.22
CA ARG A 37 0.74 -43.99 13.11
C ARG A 37 1.75 -42.88 13.33
N ARG A 38 3.03 -43.23 13.51
CA ARG A 38 4.12 -42.25 13.62
C ARG A 38 4.26 -41.43 12.35
N ALA A 39 4.30 -42.08 11.18
CA ALA A 39 4.40 -41.39 9.89
C ALA A 39 3.22 -40.41 9.69
N ALA A 40 1.99 -40.84 9.97
CA ALA A 40 0.81 -39.98 9.92
C ALA A 40 0.87 -38.81 10.93
N SER A 41 1.39 -39.05 12.15
CA SER A 41 1.56 -37.99 13.15
C SER A 41 2.63 -36.97 12.75
N LEU A 42 3.72 -37.40 12.11
CA LEU A 42 4.76 -36.52 11.59
C LEU A 42 4.24 -35.71 10.39
N ALA A 43 3.42 -36.32 9.52
CA ALA A 43 2.71 -35.60 8.46
C ALA A 43 1.84 -34.47 9.02
N ARG A 44 1.04 -34.76 10.06
CA ARG A 44 0.24 -33.73 10.74
C ARG A 44 1.10 -32.64 11.40
N LEU A 45 2.23 -32.99 12.00
CA LEU A 45 3.15 -32.01 12.59
C LEU A 45 3.73 -31.08 11.51
N GLN A 46 4.13 -31.63 10.35
CA GLN A 46 4.66 -30.83 9.26
C GLN A 46 3.60 -29.89 8.68
N ALA A 47 2.37 -30.37 8.51
CA ALA A 47 1.24 -29.53 8.09
C ALA A 47 0.95 -28.42 9.10
N ALA A 48 1.03 -28.72 10.41
CA ALA A 48 0.88 -27.73 11.47
C ALA A 48 1.99 -26.66 11.44
N LEU A 49 3.25 -27.04 11.20
CA LEU A 49 4.37 -26.09 11.06
C LEU A 49 4.20 -25.18 9.84
N ALA A 50 3.81 -25.73 8.69
CA ALA A 50 3.52 -24.94 7.49
C ALA A 50 2.34 -23.98 7.71
N THR A 51 1.33 -24.43 8.44
CA THR A 51 0.18 -23.60 8.82
C THR A 51 0.58 -22.47 9.78
N GLU A 52 1.44 -22.76 10.77
CA GLU A 52 1.98 -21.76 11.68
C GLU A 52 2.69 -20.64 10.91
N GLU A 53 3.51 -20.99 9.92
CA GLU A 53 4.21 -20.03 9.07
C GLU A 53 3.23 -19.16 8.28
N LEU A 54 2.23 -19.76 7.61
CA LEU A 54 1.20 -19.05 6.87
C LEU A 54 0.39 -18.08 7.75
N VAL A 55 0.00 -18.53 8.94
CA VAL A 55 -0.77 -17.71 9.90
C VAL A 55 0.10 -16.57 10.42
N ALA A 56 1.38 -16.83 10.71
CA ALA A 56 2.32 -15.80 11.15
C ALA A 56 2.55 -14.74 10.07
N GLU A 57 2.69 -15.15 8.81
CA GLU A 57 2.82 -14.25 7.66
C GLU A 57 1.57 -13.40 7.47
N ALA A 58 0.39 -14.04 7.43
CA ALA A 58 -0.88 -13.33 7.28
C ALA A 58 -1.12 -12.33 8.44
N ALA A 59 -0.81 -12.71 9.68
CA ALA A 59 -0.89 -11.81 10.83
C ALA A 59 0.11 -10.65 10.71
N ALA A 60 1.33 -10.90 10.23
CA ALA A 60 2.31 -9.85 9.99
C ALA A 60 1.80 -8.84 8.95
N GLN A 61 1.34 -9.32 7.78
CA GLN A 61 0.77 -8.51 6.70
C GLN A 61 -0.46 -7.70 7.16
N GLN A 62 -1.34 -8.31 7.95
CA GLN A 62 -2.50 -7.62 8.52
C GLN A 62 -2.08 -6.50 9.47
N THR A 63 -1.10 -6.74 10.34
CA THR A 63 -0.62 -5.69 11.26
C THR A 63 0.10 -4.56 10.54
N GLU A 64 0.86 -4.89 9.48
CA GLU A 64 1.48 -3.89 8.62
C GLU A 64 0.43 -3.03 7.92
N SER A 65 -0.56 -3.65 7.27
CA SER A 65 -1.65 -2.96 6.58
C SER A 65 -2.43 -2.03 7.51
N ALA A 66 -2.81 -2.52 8.70
CA ALA A 66 -3.52 -1.73 9.71
C ALA A 66 -2.66 -0.55 10.23
N SER A 67 -1.35 -0.77 10.43
CA SER A 67 -0.44 0.30 10.84
C SER A 67 -0.28 1.36 9.76
N ALA A 68 -0.16 0.97 8.50
CA ALA A 68 -0.05 1.87 7.35
C ALA A 68 -1.33 2.69 7.18
N GLU A 69 -2.50 2.05 7.25
CA GLU A 69 -3.80 2.72 7.24
C GLU A 69 -3.92 3.74 8.37
N SER A 70 -3.54 3.37 9.59
CA SER A 70 -3.56 4.29 10.73
C SER A 70 -2.72 5.54 10.47
N VAL A 71 -1.52 5.39 9.88
CA VAL A 71 -0.65 6.53 9.55
C VAL A 71 -1.23 7.36 8.40
N TRP A 72 -1.85 6.74 7.39
CA TRP A 72 -2.60 7.47 6.35
C TRP A 72 -3.77 8.27 6.93
N LEU A 73 -4.38 7.80 8.02
CA LEU A 73 -5.41 8.53 8.76
C LEU A 73 -4.84 9.60 9.71
N GLY A 74 -3.52 9.74 9.79
CA GLY A 74 -2.84 10.79 10.56
C GLY A 74 -2.24 10.32 11.89
N ALA A 75 -2.26 9.02 12.20
CA ALA A 75 -1.57 8.51 13.38
C ALA A 75 -0.05 8.77 13.28
N SER A 76 0.52 9.21 14.40
CA SER A 76 1.96 9.36 14.57
C SER A 76 2.60 8.05 15.06
N LEU A 77 3.93 7.97 14.96
CA LEU A 77 4.69 6.88 15.59
C LEU A 77 4.50 6.83 17.12
N ALA A 78 4.12 7.94 17.75
CA ALA A 78 3.80 7.96 19.18
C ALA A 78 2.48 7.25 19.48
N ASP A 79 1.47 7.45 18.62
CA ASP A 79 0.18 6.78 18.75
C ASP A 79 0.32 5.27 18.58
N LEU A 80 1.11 4.83 17.59
CA LEU A 80 1.43 3.42 17.41
C LEU A 80 2.22 2.84 18.59
N SER A 81 3.12 3.63 19.18
CA SER A 81 3.84 3.22 20.40
C SER A 81 2.89 2.99 21.57
N ALA A 82 1.90 3.88 21.75
CA ALA A 82 0.89 3.76 22.79
C ALA A 82 0.02 2.51 22.62
N VAL A 83 -0.44 2.22 21.39
CA VAL A 83 -1.29 1.04 21.10
C VAL A 83 -0.50 -0.27 21.23
N THR A 84 0.75 -0.30 20.79
CA THR A 84 1.57 -1.52 20.83
C THR A 84 2.26 -1.77 22.17
N GLY A 85 2.28 -0.79 23.07
CA GLY A 85 3.07 -0.83 24.31
C GLY A 85 4.59 -0.86 24.07
N ARG A 86 5.04 -0.50 22.86
CA ARG A 86 6.46 -0.53 22.46
C ARG A 86 6.99 0.88 22.23
N THR A 87 8.32 1.01 22.17
CA THR A 87 8.95 2.31 21.85
C THR A 87 8.77 2.69 20.38
N ARG A 88 8.90 3.98 20.07
CA ARG A 88 8.89 4.49 18.68
C ARG A 88 9.95 3.81 17.80
N GLN A 89 11.12 3.53 18.36
CA GLN A 89 12.21 2.86 17.65
C GLN A 89 11.84 1.40 17.31
N ALA A 90 11.14 0.71 18.22
CA ALA A 90 10.66 -0.64 17.96
C ALA A 90 9.59 -0.67 16.86
N ALA A 91 8.68 0.32 16.85
CA ALA A 91 7.70 0.47 15.76
C ALA A 91 8.38 0.75 14.41
N ARG A 92 9.37 1.65 14.35
CA ARG A 92 10.15 1.92 13.13
C ARG A 92 10.92 0.72 12.64
N LYS A 93 11.49 -0.09 13.54
CA LYS A 93 12.20 -1.32 13.17
C LYS A 93 11.24 -2.38 12.62
N ARG A 94 10.03 -2.46 13.18
CA ARG A 94 9.01 -3.43 12.75
C ARG A 94 8.38 -3.03 11.41
N TRP A 95 8.12 -1.74 11.20
CA TRP A 95 7.47 -1.20 10.01
C TRP A 95 8.28 -0.03 9.45
N PRO A 96 9.30 -0.30 8.61
CA PRO A 96 10.22 0.73 8.13
C PRO A 96 9.53 1.80 7.27
N GLU A 97 8.49 1.42 6.53
CA GLU A 97 7.78 2.30 5.58
C GLU A 97 6.92 3.39 6.24
N LEU A 98 6.58 3.26 7.53
CA LEU A 98 5.69 4.21 8.20
C LEU A 98 6.23 5.64 8.24
N GLY A 99 7.56 5.80 8.27
CA GLY A 99 8.18 7.12 8.20
C GLY A 99 7.91 7.82 6.87
N SER A 100 7.94 7.05 5.76
CA SER A 100 7.63 7.55 4.42
C SER A 100 6.14 7.92 4.30
N ILE A 101 5.25 7.02 4.73
CA ILE A 101 3.80 7.25 4.73
C ILE A 101 3.44 8.51 5.54
N HIS A 102 4.04 8.69 6.72
CA HIS A 102 3.78 9.87 7.56
C HIS A 102 4.16 11.18 6.86
N ARG A 103 5.33 11.24 6.19
CA ARG A 103 5.75 12.44 5.47
C ARG A 103 4.84 12.75 4.28
N ARG A 104 4.52 11.73 3.46
CA ARG A 104 3.56 11.85 2.35
C ARG A 104 2.23 12.39 2.84
N ARG A 105 1.64 11.73 3.84
CA ARG A 105 0.36 12.13 4.41
C ARG A 105 0.36 13.56 4.96
N LYS A 106 1.44 13.96 5.66
CA LYS A 106 1.59 15.31 6.21
C LYS A 106 1.65 16.35 5.11
N TRP A 107 2.41 16.11 4.05
CA TRP A 107 2.53 17.04 2.92
C TRP A 107 1.19 17.15 2.16
N LEU A 108 0.60 16.01 1.80
CA LEU A 108 -0.69 15.96 1.09
C LEU A 108 -1.79 16.72 1.84
N GLY A 109 -1.82 16.60 3.17
CA GLY A 109 -2.81 17.28 4.02
C GLY A 109 -2.77 18.81 3.96
N ASN A 110 -1.65 19.40 3.51
CA ASN A 110 -1.48 20.84 3.40
C ASN A 110 -1.63 21.36 1.96
N HIS A 111 -1.75 20.47 0.96
CA HIS A 111 -1.59 20.81 -0.45
C HIS A 111 -2.70 20.24 -1.36
N VAL A 112 -3.83 19.80 -0.79
CA VAL A 112 -4.95 19.25 -1.59
C VAL A 112 -5.39 20.21 -2.69
N GLU A 113 -5.61 21.48 -2.34
CA GLU A 113 -6.04 22.52 -3.29
C GLU A 113 -4.97 22.83 -4.34
N ASP A 114 -3.71 22.94 -3.93
CA ASP A 114 -2.58 23.19 -4.84
C ASP A 114 -2.43 22.07 -5.87
N ILE A 115 -2.54 20.81 -5.42
CA ILE A 115 -2.48 19.62 -6.28
C ILE A 115 -3.64 19.64 -7.27
N ALA A 116 -4.87 19.81 -6.78
CA ALA A 116 -6.07 19.82 -7.62
C ALA A 116 -6.00 20.95 -8.67
N HIS A 117 -5.54 22.13 -8.27
CA HIS A 117 -5.37 23.27 -9.17
C HIS A 117 -4.36 22.96 -10.28
N MET A 118 -3.15 22.50 -9.93
CA MET A 118 -2.10 22.25 -10.92
C MET A 118 -2.38 21.04 -11.80
N ALA A 119 -2.95 19.98 -11.25
CA ALA A 119 -3.45 18.85 -12.04
C ALA A 119 -4.57 19.28 -12.99
N GLY A 120 -5.47 20.17 -12.55
CA GLY A 120 -6.53 20.74 -13.39
C GLY A 120 -5.97 21.54 -14.57
N LEU A 121 -4.94 22.36 -14.35
CA LEU A 121 -4.26 23.08 -15.42
C LEU A 121 -3.59 22.13 -16.43
N LEU A 122 -2.90 21.09 -15.97
CA LEU A 122 -2.34 20.05 -16.85
C LEU A 122 -3.43 19.36 -17.68
N ALA A 123 -4.55 18.97 -17.06
CA ALA A 123 -5.63 18.29 -17.73
C ALA A 123 -6.33 19.16 -18.79
N THR A 124 -6.43 20.47 -18.50
CA THR A 124 -7.01 21.49 -19.39
C THR A 124 -6.14 21.72 -20.62
N HIS A 125 -4.82 21.79 -20.44
CA HIS A 125 -3.86 22.04 -21.52
C HIS A 125 -3.24 20.76 -22.10
N ALA A 126 -3.83 19.59 -21.86
CA ALA A 126 -3.29 18.32 -22.30
C ALA A 126 -3.07 18.25 -23.83
N GLU A 127 -4.01 18.77 -24.63
CA GLU A 127 -3.87 18.76 -26.09
C GLU A 127 -2.68 19.60 -26.59
N ASP A 128 -2.37 20.71 -25.88
CA ASP A 128 -1.25 21.61 -26.17
C ASP A 128 0.10 21.07 -25.66
N LEU A 129 0.06 20.04 -24.81
CA LEU A 129 1.23 19.34 -24.26
C LEU A 129 1.45 17.97 -24.90
N ALA A 130 0.56 17.55 -25.80
CA ALA A 130 0.61 16.21 -26.37
C ALA A 130 1.82 16.07 -27.32
N PRO A 131 2.68 15.06 -27.14
CA PRO A 131 3.83 14.85 -28.01
C PRO A 131 3.39 14.37 -29.41
N ASP A 132 4.19 14.68 -30.43
CA ASP A 132 3.94 14.22 -31.81
C ASP A 132 3.98 12.68 -31.91
N TRP A 133 4.93 12.07 -31.21
CA TRP A 133 5.05 10.62 -31.08
C TRP A 133 4.56 10.20 -29.70
N GLY A 134 3.66 9.21 -29.63
CA GLY A 134 3.09 8.76 -28.35
C GLY A 134 1.85 9.51 -27.88
N ARG A 135 1.27 10.39 -28.72
CA ARG A 135 0.03 11.14 -28.42
C ARG A 135 -1.07 10.29 -27.78
N GLY A 136 -1.32 9.08 -28.32
CA GLY A 136 -2.38 8.21 -27.80
C GLY A 136 -2.16 7.77 -26.34
N GLU A 137 -0.93 7.43 -25.97
CA GLU A 137 -0.57 7.06 -24.60
C GLU A 137 -0.62 8.27 -23.67
N PHE A 138 -0.08 9.41 -24.10
CA PHE A 138 -0.17 10.67 -23.37
C PHE A 138 -1.62 11.06 -23.08
N MET A 139 -2.50 11.00 -24.09
CA MET A 139 -3.92 11.34 -23.90
C MET A 139 -4.65 10.33 -23.01
N ASN A 140 -4.20 9.08 -22.97
CA ASN A 140 -4.69 8.11 -21.99
C ASN A 140 -4.28 8.50 -20.56
N HIS A 141 -3.06 8.98 -20.35
CA HIS A 141 -2.65 9.55 -19.06
C HIS A 141 -3.46 10.81 -18.72
N ALA A 142 -3.74 11.69 -19.69
CA ALA A 142 -4.55 12.88 -19.46
C ALA A 142 -5.99 12.54 -19.07
N ARG A 143 -6.55 11.47 -19.62
CA ARG A 143 -7.84 10.91 -19.18
C ARG A 143 -7.77 10.42 -17.74
N LEU A 144 -6.75 9.63 -17.38
CA LEU A 144 -6.57 9.14 -16.00
C LEU A 144 -6.38 10.30 -15.00
N LEU A 145 -5.72 11.39 -15.42
CA LEU A 145 -5.57 12.60 -14.63
C LEU A 145 -6.92 13.26 -14.35
N ARG A 146 -7.78 13.42 -15.37
CA ARG A 146 -9.15 13.94 -15.20
C ARG A 146 -9.98 13.07 -14.27
N GLU A 147 -9.96 11.75 -14.46
CA GLU A 147 -10.66 10.81 -13.58
C GLU A 147 -10.14 10.87 -12.14
N GLY A 148 -8.83 11.12 -11.95
CA GLY A 148 -8.25 11.32 -10.64
C GLY A 148 -8.67 12.64 -9.99
N LEU A 149 -8.81 13.71 -10.78
CA LEU A 149 -9.33 15.00 -10.32
C LEU A 149 -10.80 14.91 -9.90
N ASP A 150 -11.63 14.23 -10.69
CA ASP A 150 -13.05 14.03 -10.37
C ASP A 150 -13.18 13.27 -9.03
N ARG A 151 -12.41 12.19 -8.85
CA ARG A 151 -12.35 11.48 -7.56
C ARG A 151 -11.84 12.35 -6.42
N CYS A 152 -10.79 13.16 -6.65
CA CYS A 152 -10.28 14.07 -5.63
C CYS A 152 -11.33 15.11 -5.21
N ALA A 153 -12.13 15.61 -6.16
CA ALA A 153 -13.21 16.54 -5.84
C ALA A 153 -14.30 15.85 -5.00
N GLU A 154 -14.69 14.63 -5.35
CA GLU A 154 -15.67 13.83 -4.59
C GLU A 154 -15.18 13.48 -3.18
N ASP A 155 -13.93 13.00 -3.05
CA ASP A 155 -13.35 12.50 -1.79
C ASP A 155 -13.08 13.61 -0.74
N PHE A 156 -12.94 14.85 -1.19
CA PHE A 156 -12.64 16.01 -0.35
C PHE A 156 -13.78 17.04 -0.28
N ALA A 157 -14.95 16.74 -0.86
CA ALA A 157 -16.16 17.52 -0.65
C ALA A 157 -16.64 17.49 0.82
N GLU A 158 -17.38 18.51 1.24
CA GLU A 158 -17.89 18.63 2.63
C GLU A 158 -18.85 17.48 2.99
N ASP A 159 -19.60 16.98 2.01
CA ASP A 159 -20.57 15.90 2.10
C ASP A 159 -20.04 14.53 1.61
N ALA A 160 -18.71 14.39 1.49
CA ALA A 160 -18.07 13.18 1.00
C ALA A 160 -18.56 11.93 1.77
N PRO A 161 -18.92 10.84 1.06
CA PRO A 161 -19.51 9.66 1.68
C PRO A 161 -18.54 8.97 2.65
N VAL A 162 -19.04 8.64 3.84
CA VAL A 162 -18.27 8.01 4.94
C VAL A 162 -18.09 6.49 4.75
N GLY A 163 -18.40 5.94 3.57
CA GLY A 163 -18.37 4.50 3.29
C GLY A 163 -17.11 4.04 2.56
N GLY A 164 -16.52 2.92 2.98
CA GLY A 164 -15.40 2.27 2.29
C GLY A 164 -14.09 2.25 3.08
N ASP A 165 -12.97 2.15 2.35
CA ASP A 165 -11.60 2.21 2.89
C ASP A 165 -11.30 3.64 3.40
N PRO A 166 -11.13 3.84 4.73
CA PRO A 166 -11.00 5.17 5.32
C PRO A 166 -9.79 5.98 4.83
N ALA A 167 -8.72 5.29 4.42
CA ALA A 167 -7.48 5.92 3.98
C ALA A 167 -7.41 6.10 2.47
N ARG A 168 -8.40 5.59 1.71
CA ARG A 168 -8.41 5.58 0.25
C ARG A 168 -8.17 6.95 -0.36
N ARG A 169 -8.90 7.99 0.06
CA ARG A 169 -8.75 9.36 -0.48
C ARG A 169 -7.32 9.88 -0.44
N TRP A 170 -6.57 9.54 0.62
CA TRP A 170 -5.18 9.96 0.76
C TRP A 170 -4.25 9.16 -0.15
N ARG A 171 -4.49 7.86 -0.30
CA ARG A 171 -3.73 7.01 -1.25
C ARG A 171 -4.02 7.41 -2.70
N ASP A 172 -5.27 7.73 -3.02
CA ASP A 172 -5.68 8.15 -4.36
C ASP A 172 -5.09 9.53 -4.70
N LEU A 173 -5.06 10.47 -3.75
CA LEU A 173 -4.35 11.74 -3.90
C LEU A 173 -2.82 11.55 -4.04
N ASP A 174 -2.23 10.63 -3.28
CA ASP A 174 -0.81 10.27 -3.41
C ASP A 174 -0.49 9.75 -4.81
N ALA A 175 -1.31 8.82 -5.32
CA ALA A 175 -1.18 8.26 -6.67
C ALA A 175 -1.43 9.29 -7.77
N LEU A 176 -2.32 10.27 -7.54
CA LEU A 176 -2.53 11.39 -8.45
C LEU A 176 -1.23 12.16 -8.67
N VAL A 177 -0.50 12.48 -7.59
CA VAL A 177 0.78 13.20 -7.66
C VAL A 177 1.92 12.30 -8.15
N ASP A 178 2.21 11.23 -7.41
CA ASP A 178 3.45 10.46 -7.57
C ASP A 178 3.45 9.60 -8.84
N THR A 179 2.26 9.17 -9.31
CA THR A 179 2.13 8.36 -10.51
C THR A 179 1.56 9.17 -11.68
N THR A 180 0.41 9.81 -11.51
CA THR A 180 -0.35 10.31 -12.67
C THR A 180 0.22 11.63 -13.21
N MET A 181 0.41 12.62 -12.34
CA MET A 181 1.05 13.89 -12.71
C MET A 181 2.49 13.65 -13.18
N ARG A 182 3.25 12.81 -12.48
CA ARG A 182 4.63 12.46 -12.87
C ARG A 182 4.69 11.89 -14.29
N ARG A 183 3.84 10.92 -14.63
CA ARG A 183 3.79 10.35 -15.99
C ARG A 183 3.43 11.38 -17.06
N ILE A 184 2.48 12.27 -16.77
CA ILE A 184 2.14 13.38 -17.69
C ILE A 184 3.37 14.25 -17.94
N ILE A 185 4.07 14.66 -16.88
CA ILE A 185 5.25 15.52 -16.97
C ILE A 185 6.37 14.83 -17.76
N GLU A 186 6.62 13.55 -17.48
CA GLU A 186 7.67 12.76 -18.15
C GLU A 186 7.41 12.52 -19.64
N THR A 187 6.14 12.49 -20.06
CA THR A 187 5.74 12.16 -21.43
C THR A 187 5.24 13.35 -22.23
N ALA A 188 5.17 14.54 -21.63
CA ALA A 188 4.75 15.76 -22.32
C ALA A 188 5.72 16.13 -23.46
N GLY A 189 5.15 16.64 -24.54
CA GLY A 189 5.89 17.29 -25.62
C GLY A 189 6.31 18.73 -25.28
N GLU A 190 6.89 19.42 -26.26
CA GLU A 190 7.15 20.85 -26.14
C GLU A 190 5.82 21.62 -26.09
N PRO A 191 5.59 22.50 -25.09
CA PRO A 191 4.33 23.21 -24.97
C PRO A 191 4.04 24.08 -26.20
N ALA A 192 2.87 23.90 -26.81
CA ALA A 192 2.44 24.70 -27.96
C ALA A 192 2.02 26.14 -27.58
N THR A 193 1.74 26.39 -26.30
CA THR A 193 1.28 27.69 -25.78
C THR A 193 2.00 28.09 -24.48
N PRO A 194 2.11 29.39 -24.17
CA PRO A 194 2.65 29.85 -22.88
C PRO A 194 1.88 29.31 -21.67
N GLU A 195 0.56 29.17 -21.78
CA GLU A 195 -0.32 28.65 -20.73
C GLU A 195 -0.06 27.17 -20.45
N ALA A 196 0.13 26.37 -21.50
CA ALA A 196 0.56 24.97 -21.38
C ALA A 196 1.96 24.88 -20.73
N GLY A 197 2.87 25.78 -21.10
CA GLY A 197 4.20 25.88 -20.49
C GLY A 197 4.15 26.22 -18.99
N PHE A 198 3.27 27.15 -18.59
CA PHE A 198 3.01 27.46 -17.20
C PHE A 198 2.46 26.26 -16.42
N ALA A 199 1.47 25.56 -16.98
CA ALA A 199 0.87 24.37 -16.38
C ALA A 199 1.91 23.26 -16.14
N LEU A 200 2.71 22.95 -17.16
CA LEU A 200 3.78 21.94 -17.07
C LEU A 200 4.85 22.33 -16.05
N HIS A 201 5.30 23.58 -16.05
CA HIS A 201 6.32 24.06 -15.11
C HIS A 201 5.83 24.04 -13.67
N GLY A 202 4.61 24.55 -13.41
CA GLY A 202 4.02 24.54 -12.07
C GLY A 202 3.82 23.12 -11.54
N ALA A 203 3.35 22.19 -12.38
CA ALA A 203 3.15 20.80 -11.97
C ALA A 203 4.48 20.09 -11.69
N THR A 204 5.52 20.39 -12.48
CA THR A 204 6.89 19.95 -12.21
C THR A 204 7.36 20.47 -10.85
N GLY A 205 7.06 21.72 -10.51
CA GLY A 205 7.32 22.29 -9.20
C GLY A 205 6.63 21.54 -8.07
N VAL A 206 5.32 21.26 -8.20
CA VAL A 206 4.55 20.49 -7.21
C VAL A 206 5.16 19.11 -6.97
N VAL A 207 5.45 18.35 -8.04
CA VAL A 207 6.08 17.03 -7.93
C VAL A 207 7.48 17.13 -7.31
N GLY A 208 8.28 18.14 -7.68
CA GLY A 208 9.60 18.36 -7.08
C GLY A 208 9.55 18.67 -5.59
N TYR A 209 8.58 19.48 -5.13
CA TYR A 209 8.37 19.75 -3.71
C TYR A 209 7.87 18.52 -2.96
N TYR A 210 6.97 17.75 -3.57
CA TYR A 210 6.52 16.47 -3.04
C TYR A 210 7.70 15.52 -2.83
N ASP A 211 8.58 15.36 -3.83
CA ASP A 211 9.78 14.52 -3.73
C ASP A 211 10.68 14.99 -2.59
N HIS A 212 10.98 16.30 -2.54
CA HIS A 212 11.80 16.87 -1.48
C HIS A 212 11.22 16.62 -0.07
N ALA A 213 9.91 16.75 0.09
CA ALA A 213 9.24 16.59 1.39
C ALA A 213 9.10 15.12 1.83
N THR A 214 9.07 14.19 0.89
CA THR A 214 8.72 12.78 1.14
C THR A 214 9.94 11.86 1.17
N THR A 215 11.03 12.22 0.47
CA THR A 215 12.31 11.53 0.55
C THR A 215 12.80 11.51 2.00
N ALA A 216 13.36 10.40 2.45
CA ALA A 216 14.02 10.36 3.76
C ALA A 216 15.22 11.31 3.72
N ASP A 217 15.33 12.22 4.69
CA ASP A 217 16.63 12.82 5.01
C ASP A 217 17.61 11.66 5.15
N ARG A 218 18.64 11.64 4.31
CA ARG A 218 19.81 10.76 4.48
C ARG A 218 20.54 11.23 5.74
N GLY A 219 20.00 10.88 6.90
CA GLY A 219 20.60 11.05 8.22
C GLY A 219 21.25 9.76 8.68
#